data_AF-A0A1D6F0P8-F1
#
_entry.id   AF-A0A1D6F0P8-F1
#
_cell.length_a   1.000
_cell.length_b   1.000
_cell.length_c   1.000
_cell.angle_alpha   90.00
_cell.angle_beta   90.00
_cell.angle_gamma   90.00
#
_symmetry.space_group_name_H-M   'P 1'
#
loop_
_entity.id
_entity.type
_entity.pdbx_description
1 polymer ?
#
loop_
_entity_poly.entity_id
_entity_poly.type
_entity_poly.pdbx_seq_one_letter_code
_entity_poly.pdbx_strand_id
1 'polypeptide(L)'
;MAAAATTNGALANVTTASVARANDASATAYGSPTSHHGANGPGNSVPVSSTLGATREAPRDPGHHPGQRGLRPEPSARVDGSRLVALPFPSFPPLPEGVESIDALLCPSLHPMFMQATGLLRGPFAEFMASLPSPSLVLVSDLFLGFTRRVAADAGIRRFVFNGMSCFASAICNALATSPPTSFDPGTMIQVLGMPEHVAVRAEEVPDGVTKRVDPDNPFMRLFMDEIGDSDVRSWGVLNNSLDTLDAAYVSALESFYEAGARAWLVGSLFMAVGDMPDSKKKEQDPEGCLSWLDERAVHPGSVVYDSFETQAHITDAQLDELVHGLVQSSHPFLWAVRSDTWSLPVDMGPNNRIVRGWVPQRSILAHKAVGGFVSHCGWNSVMESLVAGKPMLAWPMIAEQHLNARHVANILGADVRIALKAGADVIGSAEVEEKV
;
A
#
# COMPACT_ATOMS: atom_id res chain seq x y z
N MET A 1 7.71 -0.76 -21.67
CA MET A 1 6.60 -1.49 -21.04
C MET A 1 6.85 -1.53 -19.54
N ALA A 2 5.83 -1.34 -18.71
CA ALA A 2 5.89 -1.58 -17.28
C ALA A 2 5.05 -2.81 -16.97
N ALA A 3 5.60 -3.82 -16.29
CA ALA A 3 4.79 -4.86 -15.66
C ALA A 3 4.56 -4.45 -14.20
N ALA A 4 3.33 -4.48 -13.69
CA ALA A 4 2.98 -4.22 -12.30
C ALA A 4 2.43 -5.49 -11.69
N ALA A 5 3.08 -6.06 -10.67
CA ALA A 5 2.55 -7.16 -9.88
C ALA A 5 2.05 -6.62 -8.53
N THR A 6 0.77 -6.77 -8.23
CA THR A 6 0.16 -6.24 -6.99
C THR A 6 -0.56 -7.34 -6.23
N THR A 7 -0.50 -7.29 -4.91
CA THR A 7 -1.32 -8.12 -4.00
C THR A 7 -2.15 -7.20 -3.10
N ASN A 8 -3.19 -6.58 -3.67
CA ASN A 8 -4.26 -5.96 -2.89
C ASN A 8 -5.58 -6.55 -3.34
N GLY A 9 -6.34 -7.08 -2.39
CA GLY A 9 -7.79 -7.28 -2.48
C GLY A 9 -8.34 -7.70 -3.85
N ALA A 10 -7.94 -8.87 -4.38
CA ALA A 10 -8.75 -9.72 -5.29
C ALA A 10 -7.92 -10.80 -6.00
N LEU A 11 -6.75 -10.49 -6.56
CA LEU A 11 -5.98 -11.41 -7.44
C LEU A 11 -4.52 -10.95 -7.52
N ALA A 12 -3.56 -11.89 -7.58
CA ALA A 12 -2.19 -11.60 -7.98
C ALA A 12 -2.16 -11.22 -9.47
N ASN A 13 -2.39 -9.95 -9.75
CA ASN A 13 -2.51 -9.45 -11.11
C ASN A 13 -1.16 -8.91 -11.60
N VAL A 14 -0.72 -9.38 -12.76
CA VAL A 14 0.38 -8.75 -13.50
C VAL A 14 -0.22 -7.87 -14.60
N THR A 15 -0.05 -6.56 -14.48
CA THR A 15 -0.51 -5.59 -15.49
C THR A 15 0.66 -5.14 -16.33
N THR A 16 0.62 -5.35 -17.65
CA THR A 16 1.64 -4.80 -18.57
C THR A 16 1.12 -3.54 -19.26
N ALA A 17 1.85 -2.43 -19.20
CA ALA A 17 1.50 -1.17 -19.88
C ALA A 17 2.60 -0.77 -20.87
N SER A 18 2.25 -0.36 -22.09
CA SER A 18 3.23 0.20 -23.04
C SER A 18 3.38 1.72 -22.87
N VAL A 19 4.50 2.18 -22.30
CA VAL A 19 4.84 3.61 -22.28
C VAL A 19 5.35 4.02 -23.67
N ALA A 20 4.59 4.83 -24.39
CA ALA A 20 5.07 5.51 -25.60
C ALA A 20 6.02 6.64 -25.18
N ARG A 21 7.19 6.74 -25.83
CA ARG A 21 8.10 7.89 -25.63
C ARG A 21 7.39 9.17 -26.06
N ALA A 22 7.14 10.08 -25.12
CA ALA A 22 6.95 11.49 -25.46
C ALA A 22 8.34 12.06 -25.78
N ASN A 23 8.54 12.47 -27.04
CA ASN A 23 9.72 13.21 -27.48
C ASN A 23 9.69 14.63 -26.91
N ASP A 24 10.90 15.18 -26.75
CA ASP A 24 11.28 16.53 -26.31
C ASP A 24 10.23 17.64 -26.51
N ALA A 25 9.93 18.33 -25.41
CA ALA A 25 9.50 19.73 -25.43
C ALA A 25 10.35 20.51 -24.42
N SER A 26 11.23 21.34 -24.98
CA SER A 26 12.12 22.31 -24.34
C SER A 26 11.42 23.25 -23.36
N ALA A 27 12.05 23.47 -22.20
CA ALA A 27 11.85 24.69 -21.41
C ALA A 27 13.22 25.30 -21.03
N THR A 28 13.57 26.37 -21.73
CA THR A 28 14.71 27.28 -21.52
C THR A 28 14.36 28.37 -20.51
N ALA A 29 15.26 28.65 -19.53
CA ALA A 29 15.50 29.92 -18.81
C ALA A 29 16.27 29.64 -17.50
N TYR A 30 17.28 30.35 -16.98
CA TYR A 30 18.09 31.52 -17.35
C TYR A 30 19.28 31.61 -16.34
N GLY A 31 20.53 31.77 -16.81
CA GLY A 31 21.72 32.43 -16.20
C GLY A 31 22.32 31.91 -14.87
N SER A 32 23.61 32.04 -14.54
CA SER A 32 24.89 32.39 -15.20
C SER A 32 26.03 32.17 -14.17
N PRO A 33 27.33 32.19 -14.56
CA PRO A 33 28.32 31.19 -14.12
C PRO A 33 29.53 31.75 -13.34
N THR A 34 30.34 30.88 -12.71
CA THR A 34 31.80 31.10 -12.53
C THR A 34 32.61 29.80 -12.42
N SER A 35 33.84 29.90 -12.91
CA SER A 35 34.88 28.94 -13.30
C SER A 35 35.69 28.25 -12.18
N HIS A 36 36.25 27.06 -12.44
CA HIS A 36 37.72 26.84 -12.63
C HIS A 36 38.13 25.37 -12.92
N HIS A 37 39.15 25.26 -13.80
CA HIS A 37 40.18 24.23 -14.10
C HIS A 37 40.22 22.88 -13.34
N GLY A 38 40.69 21.74 -13.87
CA GLY A 38 41.44 21.33 -15.08
C GLY A 38 41.57 19.79 -15.06
N ALA A 39 41.57 19.07 -16.19
CA ALA A 39 42.72 18.63 -17.00
C ALA A 39 43.04 17.11 -16.89
N ASN A 40 42.96 16.42 -18.04
CA ASN A 40 43.69 15.21 -18.51
C ASN A 40 43.48 13.87 -17.78
N GLY A 41 43.32 12.70 -18.41
CA GLY A 41 43.38 12.22 -19.81
C GLY A 41 43.09 10.69 -19.83
N PRO A 42 42.90 10.03 -21.01
CA PRO A 42 42.38 8.66 -21.10
C PRO A 42 43.45 7.61 -21.47
N GLY A 43 43.20 6.34 -21.11
CA GLY A 43 43.89 5.14 -21.61
C GLY A 43 43.07 3.88 -21.31
N ASN A 44 42.58 3.16 -22.33
CA ASN A 44 43.14 1.89 -22.88
C ASN A 44 43.39 0.83 -21.78
N SER A 45 43.00 -0.44 -21.87
CA SER A 45 42.71 -1.33 -23.00
C SER A 45 42.41 -2.77 -22.50
N VAL A 46 41.47 -3.45 -23.17
CA VAL A 46 41.48 -4.89 -23.61
C VAL A 46 41.26 -6.04 -22.57
N PRO A 47 40.42 -7.06 -22.90
CA PRO A 47 40.06 -8.19 -22.03
C PRO A 47 40.85 -9.48 -22.32
N VAL A 48 40.79 -10.47 -21.41
CA VAL A 48 41.29 -11.83 -21.61
C VAL A 48 40.27 -12.87 -21.16
N SER A 49 39.95 -13.79 -22.08
CA SER A 49 39.18 -15.02 -21.95
C SER A 49 40.08 -16.19 -21.56
N SER A 50 39.59 -17.15 -20.78
CA SER A 50 40.01 -18.55 -20.90
C SER A 50 38.94 -19.55 -20.43
N THR A 51 38.65 -20.45 -21.36
CA THR A 51 37.85 -21.69 -21.36
C THR A 51 38.45 -22.86 -20.56
N LEU A 52 37.61 -23.84 -20.17
CA LEU A 52 37.75 -25.32 -20.33
C LEU A 52 36.93 -26.06 -19.24
N GLY A 53 35.85 -26.78 -19.57
CA GLY A 53 35.82 -28.25 -19.80
C GLY A 53 35.05 -28.92 -18.64
N ALA A 54 34.36 -30.06 -18.70
CA ALA A 54 33.99 -31.03 -19.73
C ALA A 54 32.80 -31.87 -19.19
N THR A 55 32.15 -32.58 -20.09
CA THR A 55 30.92 -33.41 -20.04
C THR A 55 30.94 -34.70 -19.18
N ARG A 56 29.76 -35.14 -18.70
CA ARG A 56 29.29 -36.56 -18.68
C ARG A 56 27.79 -36.67 -18.29
N GLU A 57 26.91 -37.01 -19.22
CA GLU A 57 26.28 -38.34 -19.47
C GLU A 57 25.11 -38.72 -18.51
N ALA A 58 23.92 -38.88 -19.11
CA ALA A 58 22.70 -39.43 -18.52
C ALA A 58 22.44 -40.87 -19.00
N PRO A 59 21.48 -41.60 -18.40
CA PRO A 59 20.50 -42.33 -19.23
C PRO A 59 19.04 -42.31 -18.72
N ARG A 60 18.11 -42.04 -19.67
CA ARG A 60 16.85 -42.73 -20.06
C ARG A 60 16.36 -43.89 -19.15
N ASP A 61 15.08 -44.18 -18.86
CA ASP A 61 13.71 -43.90 -19.38
C ASP A 61 12.69 -44.63 -18.43
N PRO A 62 11.40 -44.90 -18.75
CA PRO A 62 10.21 -44.07 -18.92
C PRO A 62 9.12 -44.31 -17.85
N GLY A 63 8.20 -43.34 -17.67
CA GLY A 63 6.94 -43.54 -16.93
C GLY A 63 5.83 -42.66 -17.50
N HIS A 64 4.90 -43.29 -18.22
CA HIS A 64 3.78 -42.69 -18.95
C HIS A 64 2.68 -42.20 -17.97
N HIS A 65 2.37 -40.90 -17.95
CA HIS A 65 1.09 -40.38 -17.47
C HIS A 65 0.60 -39.27 -18.42
N PRO A 66 -0.60 -39.38 -19.00
CA PRO A 66 -1.14 -38.36 -19.88
C PRO A 66 -1.86 -37.28 -19.07
N GLY A 67 -1.66 -36.01 -19.43
CA GLY A 67 -2.65 -34.96 -19.12
C GLY A 67 -2.17 -33.83 -18.22
N GLN A 68 -1.25 -33.00 -18.70
CA GLN A 68 -1.28 -31.56 -18.40
C GLN A 68 -1.01 -30.81 -19.70
N ARG A 69 -2.09 -30.46 -20.43
CA ARG A 69 -2.00 -29.42 -21.46
C ARG A 69 -1.62 -28.14 -20.74
N GLY A 70 -0.44 -27.61 -21.04
CA GLY A 70 -0.02 -26.29 -20.58
C GLY A 70 -1.08 -25.26 -20.96
N LEU A 71 -1.80 -24.77 -19.96
CA LEU A 71 -2.73 -23.67 -20.08
C LEU A 71 -1.88 -22.42 -20.37
N ARG A 72 -1.80 -22.03 -21.64
CA ARG A 72 -1.34 -20.69 -22.00
C ARG A 72 -2.26 -19.69 -21.29
N PRO A 73 -1.75 -18.65 -20.63
CA PRO A 73 -2.59 -17.61 -20.05
C PRO A 73 -3.44 -16.97 -21.17
N GLU A 74 -4.76 -17.09 -21.05
CA GLU A 74 -5.74 -16.47 -21.95
C GLU A 74 -5.58 -14.94 -21.90
N PRO A 75 -5.49 -14.25 -23.06
CA PRO A 75 -5.42 -12.80 -23.09
C PRO A 75 -6.78 -12.19 -22.73
N SER A 76 -6.93 -11.68 -21.50
CA SER A 76 -8.09 -10.90 -21.07
C SER A 76 -8.05 -9.46 -21.62
N ALA A 77 -9.21 -8.80 -21.60
CA ALA A 77 -9.55 -7.57 -22.32
C ALA A 77 -8.45 -6.48 -22.29
N ARG A 78 -8.17 -5.90 -23.47
CA ARG A 78 -7.35 -4.68 -23.57
C ARG A 78 -8.19 -3.48 -23.11
N VAL A 79 -7.73 -2.79 -22.09
CA VAL A 79 -8.21 -1.46 -21.71
C VAL A 79 -7.01 -0.52 -21.89
N ASP A 80 -7.13 0.46 -22.81
CA ASP A 80 -6.17 1.54 -23.10
C ASP A 80 -4.70 1.28 -22.74
N GLY A 81 -3.97 0.61 -23.64
CA GLY A 81 -2.52 0.41 -23.51
C GLY A 81 -2.07 -0.56 -22.40
N SER A 82 -3.02 -1.08 -21.60
CA SER A 82 -2.77 -2.08 -20.57
C SER A 82 -3.26 -3.47 -20.99
N ARG A 83 -2.53 -4.50 -20.53
CA ARG A 83 -2.90 -5.91 -20.67
C ARG A 83 -2.79 -6.57 -19.31
N LEU A 84 -3.90 -7.15 -18.86
CA LEU A 84 -3.95 -8.00 -17.67
C LEU A 84 -3.49 -9.41 -18.01
N VAL A 85 -2.70 -10.00 -17.12
CA VAL A 85 -2.27 -11.39 -17.20
C VAL A 85 -2.51 -12.03 -15.84
N ALA A 86 -3.36 -13.05 -15.83
CA ALA A 86 -3.60 -13.88 -14.64
C ALA A 86 -2.51 -14.95 -14.55
N LEU A 87 -1.88 -15.05 -13.38
CA LEU A 87 -1.02 -16.17 -13.03
C LEU A 87 -1.82 -17.15 -12.18
N PRO A 88 -1.68 -18.47 -12.39
CA PRO A 88 -2.39 -19.44 -11.58
C PRO A 88 -1.91 -19.35 -10.13
N PHE A 89 -2.81 -19.01 -9.19
CA PHE A 89 -2.47 -18.98 -7.79
C PHE A 89 -2.19 -20.41 -7.29
N PRO A 90 -1.08 -20.62 -6.57
CA PRO A 90 -0.67 -21.96 -6.18
C PRO A 90 -1.55 -22.49 -5.04
N SER A 91 -1.96 -23.76 -5.15
CA SER A 91 -2.59 -24.45 -4.04
C SER A 91 -1.58 -24.63 -2.90
N PHE A 92 -1.94 -24.21 -1.69
CA PHE A 92 -1.04 -24.26 -0.54
C PHE A 92 -1.83 -24.57 0.75
N PRO A 93 -2.02 -25.87 1.09
CA PRO A 93 -2.67 -26.24 2.34
C PRO A 93 -1.97 -25.61 3.56
N PRO A 94 -2.69 -25.07 4.55
CA PRO A 94 -4.12 -25.21 4.82
C PRO A 94 -5.01 -24.10 4.19
N LEU A 95 -4.52 -23.31 3.23
CA LEU A 95 -5.36 -22.32 2.56
C LEU A 95 -6.51 -23.02 1.83
N PRO A 96 -7.78 -22.58 2.02
CA PRO A 96 -8.90 -23.11 1.26
C PRO A 96 -8.73 -22.86 -0.25
N GLU A 97 -9.27 -23.77 -1.05
CA GLU A 97 -9.30 -23.60 -2.52
C GLU A 97 -10.06 -22.32 -2.91
N GLY A 98 -9.51 -21.54 -3.85
CA GLY A 98 -10.07 -20.28 -4.31
C GLY A 98 -9.75 -19.04 -3.46
N VAL A 99 -9.02 -19.19 -2.34
CA VAL A 99 -8.55 -18.06 -1.53
C VAL A 99 -7.27 -17.47 -2.15
N GLU A 100 -7.44 -16.45 -2.99
CA GLU A 100 -6.36 -15.78 -3.73
C GLU A 100 -6.14 -14.30 -3.31
N SER A 101 -6.81 -13.88 -2.23
CA SER A 101 -6.72 -12.54 -1.66
C SER A 101 -6.61 -12.58 -0.13
N ILE A 102 -5.88 -11.62 0.46
CA ILE A 102 -5.80 -11.44 1.90
C ILE A 102 -7.20 -11.19 2.49
N ASP A 103 -8.06 -10.45 1.79
CA ASP A 103 -9.43 -10.14 2.21
C ASP A 103 -10.32 -11.39 2.32
N ALA A 104 -9.95 -12.47 1.61
CA ALA A 104 -10.68 -13.74 1.62
C ALA A 104 -10.15 -14.72 2.69
N LEU A 105 -9.14 -14.32 3.48
CA LEU A 105 -8.63 -15.15 4.56
C LEU A 105 -9.65 -15.25 5.69
N LEU A 106 -9.98 -16.49 6.05
CA LEU A 106 -10.96 -16.79 7.10
C LEU A 106 -10.45 -16.44 8.51
N CYS A 107 -9.12 -16.36 8.69
CA CYS A 107 -8.53 -15.90 9.94
C CYS A 107 -7.13 -15.32 9.73
N PRO A 108 -6.70 -14.36 10.57
CA PRO A 108 -5.36 -13.76 10.48
C PRO A 108 -4.21 -14.75 10.62
N SER A 109 -4.43 -15.89 11.30
CA SER A 109 -3.40 -16.93 11.44
C SER A 109 -3.06 -17.63 10.13
N LEU A 110 -3.88 -17.51 9.07
CA LEU A 110 -3.58 -18.01 7.72
C LEU A 110 -2.66 -17.09 6.91
N HIS A 111 -2.46 -15.85 7.33
CA HIS A 111 -1.67 -14.85 6.61
C HIS A 111 -0.24 -15.31 6.27
N PRO A 112 0.53 -15.94 7.20
CA PRO A 112 1.85 -16.48 6.87
C PRO A 112 1.83 -17.52 5.73
N MET A 113 0.81 -18.36 5.67
CA MET A 113 0.65 -19.38 4.62
C MET A 113 0.25 -18.75 3.28
N PHE A 114 -0.60 -17.72 3.30
CA PHE A 114 -0.90 -16.92 2.12
C PHE A 114 0.37 -16.32 1.52
N MET A 115 1.23 -15.76 2.36
CA MET A 115 2.52 -15.20 1.94
C MET A 115 3.49 -16.26 1.38
N GLN A 116 3.50 -17.48 1.92
CA GLN A 116 4.28 -18.56 1.33
C GLN A 116 3.75 -18.95 -0.05
N ALA A 117 2.42 -18.98 -0.22
CA ALA A 117 1.79 -19.25 -1.50
C ALA A 117 2.17 -18.20 -2.55
N THR A 118 2.19 -16.91 -2.21
CA THR A 118 2.63 -15.87 -3.17
C THR A 118 4.09 -16.08 -3.63
N GLY A 119 4.97 -16.58 -2.76
CA GLY A 119 6.36 -16.94 -3.13
C GLY A 119 6.46 -18.01 -4.23
N LEU A 120 5.49 -18.94 -4.31
CA LEU A 120 5.44 -19.98 -5.35
C LEU A 120 5.04 -19.44 -6.73
N LEU A 121 4.51 -18.21 -6.83
CA LEU A 121 4.26 -17.53 -8.10
C LEU A 121 5.55 -17.23 -8.88
N ARG A 122 6.73 -17.39 -8.27
CA ARG A 122 8.03 -17.16 -8.91
C ARG A 122 8.20 -17.90 -10.23
N GLY A 123 7.82 -19.18 -10.30
CA GLY A 123 7.95 -20.01 -11.51
C GLY A 123 7.07 -19.47 -12.65
N PRO A 124 5.73 -19.44 -12.46
CA PRO A 124 4.80 -18.87 -13.46
C PRO A 124 5.16 -17.43 -13.87
N PHE A 125 5.59 -16.60 -12.92
CA PHE A 125 6.01 -15.23 -13.21
C PHE A 125 7.29 -15.17 -14.06
N ALA A 126 8.28 -16.02 -13.80
CA ALA A 126 9.50 -16.10 -14.62
C ALA A 126 9.22 -16.56 -16.05
N GLU A 127 8.35 -17.56 -16.22
CA GLU A 127 7.91 -18.02 -17.54
C GLU A 127 7.19 -16.90 -18.31
N PHE A 128 6.31 -16.16 -17.62
CA PHE A 128 5.66 -15.00 -18.20
C PHE A 128 6.65 -13.93 -18.62
N MET A 129 7.59 -13.54 -17.75
CA MET A 129 8.61 -12.55 -18.04
C MET A 129 9.49 -12.94 -19.24
N ALA A 130 9.85 -14.22 -19.35
CA ALA A 130 10.61 -14.75 -20.50
C ALA A 130 9.81 -14.71 -21.82
N SER A 131 8.47 -14.67 -21.75
CA SER A 131 7.60 -14.57 -22.93
C SER A 131 7.42 -13.14 -23.46
N LEU A 132 7.81 -12.12 -22.69
CA LEU A 132 7.64 -10.72 -23.06
C LEU A 132 8.74 -10.24 -24.03
N PRO A 133 8.41 -9.38 -25.01
CA PRO A 133 9.41 -8.80 -25.91
C PRO A 133 10.34 -7.84 -25.16
N SER A 134 11.66 -8.06 -25.26
CA SER A 134 12.63 -7.62 -24.24
C SER A 134 13.13 -6.16 -24.19
N PRO A 135 13.21 -5.32 -25.23
CA PRO A 135 14.22 -4.24 -25.16
C PRO A 135 13.85 -2.98 -24.34
N SER A 136 12.70 -2.91 -23.65
CA SER A 136 12.34 -1.75 -22.82
C SER A 136 11.38 -2.08 -21.68
N LEU A 137 11.65 -3.17 -20.95
CA LEU A 137 10.83 -3.58 -19.82
C LEU A 137 11.41 -3.03 -18.51
N VAL A 138 10.56 -2.40 -17.70
CA VAL A 138 10.79 -2.18 -16.27
C VAL A 138 9.76 -3.01 -15.51
N LEU A 139 10.17 -3.53 -14.36
CA LEU A 139 9.27 -4.23 -13.46
C LEU A 139 8.92 -3.32 -12.29
N VAL A 140 7.64 -3.12 -12.02
CA VAL A 140 7.13 -2.57 -10.78
C VAL A 140 6.48 -3.71 -10.03
N SER A 141 6.80 -3.90 -8.75
CA SER A 141 6.16 -4.95 -7.97
C SER A 141 5.91 -4.50 -6.55
N ASP A 142 4.91 -5.11 -5.94
CA ASP A 142 4.67 -5.01 -4.51
C ASP A 142 5.91 -5.41 -3.66
N LEU A 143 5.99 -4.85 -2.45
CA LEU A 143 6.99 -5.17 -1.43
C LEU A 143 6.96 -6.65 -1.05
N PHE A 144 5.77 -7.24 -0.92
CA PHE A 144 5.57 -8.62 -0.49
C PHE A 144 5.91 -9.66 -1.58
N LEU A 145 6.10 -9.22 -2.82
CA LEU A 145 6.47 -10.08 -3.95
C LEU A 145 7.99 -10.09 -4.17
N GLY A 146 8.76 -10.33 -3.10
CA GLY A 146 10.23 -10.25 -3.13
C GLY A 146 10.90 -11.14 -4.17
N PHE A 147 10.28 -12.27 -4.54
CA PHE A 147 10.76 -13.17 -5.60
C PHE A 147 10.93 -12.47 -6.95
N THR A 148 10.14 -11.43 -7.22
CA THR A 148 10.17 -10.66 -8.48
C THR A 148 11.51 -9.97 -8.71
N ARG A 149 12.22 -9.60 -7.63
CA ARG A 149 13.56 -9.01 -7.70
C ARG A 149 14.55 -9.96 -8.35
N ARG A 150 14.53 -11.24 -7.96
CA ARG A 150 15.42 -12.24 -8.52
C ARG A 150 15.10 -12.54 -9.98
N VAL A 151 13.81 -12.67 -10.31
CA VAL A 151 13.37 -12.86 -11.70
C VAL A 151 13.77 -11.68 -12.60
N ALA A 152 13.61 -10.44 -12.11
CA ALA A 152 14.05 -9.25 -12.83
C ALA A 152 15.56 -9.21 -13.04
N ALA A 153 16.34 -9.51 -11.99
CA ALA A 153 17.81 -9.53 -12.06
C ALA A 153 18.31 -10.59 -13.06
N ASP A 154 17.75 -11.81 -13.03
CA ASP A 154 18.11 -12.90 -13.96
C ASP A 154 17.80 -12.52 -15.43
N ALA A 155 16.80 -11.67 -15.66
CA ALA A 155 16.43 -11.15 -16.96
C ALA A 155 17.13 -9.83 -17.36
N GLY A 156 18.00 -9.26 -16.51
CA GLY A 156 18.65 -7.97 -16.75
C GLY A 156 17.70 -6.76 -16.71
N ILE A 157 16.57 -6.89 -16.00
CA ILE A 157 15.51 -5.88 -15.91
C ILE A 157 15.62 -5.11 -14.60
N ARG A 158 15.39 -3.79 -14.67
CA ARG A 158 15.31 -2.94 -13.47
C ARG A 158 13.97 -3.16 -12.78
N ARG A 159 14.01 -3.54 -11.50
CA ARG A 159 12.83 -3.61 -10.62
C ARG A 159 12.73 -2.33 -9.80
N PHE A 160 11.53 -1.75 -9.78
CA PHE A 160 11.07 -0.76 -8.82
C PHE A 160 10.12 -1.45 -7.84
N VAL A 161 10.22 -1.09 -6.57
CA VAL A 161 9.22 -1.48 -5.57
C VAL A 161 8.10 -0.44 -5.52
N PHE A 162 6.88 -0.88 -5.28
CA PHE A 162 5.75 -0.04 -4.90
C PHE A 162 5.14 -0.64 -3.62
N ASN A 163 5.16 0.07 -2.49
CA ASN A 163 4.86 -0.51 -1.18
C ASN A 163 3.45 -0.20 -0.64
N GLY A 164 2.71 0.70 -1.28
CA GLY A 164 1.37 1.12 -0.83
C GLY A 164 1.32 2.02 0.42
N MET A 165 2.44 2.19 1.13
CA MET A 165 2.54 3.02 2.35
C MET A 165 2.92 4.47 2.01
N SER A 166 2.75 5.38 2.98
CA SER A 166 3.35 6.73 2.92
C SER A 166 4.89 6.67 2.89
N CYS A 167 5.55 7.70 2.37
CA CYS A 167 7.01 7.79 2.44
C CYS A 167 7.45 7.89 3.91
N PHE A 168 6.70 8.64 4.73
CA PHE A 168 6.90 8.73 6.17
C PHE A 168 6.92 7.35 6.84
N ALA A 169 5.86 6.56 6.69
CA ALA A 169 5.77 5.23 7.30
C ALA A 169 6.84 4.28 6.76
N SER A 170 7.09 4.32 5.45
CA SER A 170 8.10 3.49 4.80
C SER A 170 9.51 3.78 5.35
N ALA A 171 9.89 5.06 5.46
CA ALA A 171 11.18 5.47 5.98
C ALA A 171 11.37 5.02 7.43
N ILE A 172 10.33 5.15 8.27
CA ILE A 172 10.38 4.71 9.67
C ILE A 172 10.50 3.19 9.78
N CYS A 173 9.65 2.44 9.07
CA CYS A 173 9.72 0.98 9.08
C CYS A 173 11.09 0.47 8.65
N ASN A 174 11.67 1.06 7.60
CA ASN A 174 12.99 0.70 7.08
C ASN A 174 14.13 1.06 8.04
N ALA A 175 14.09 2.25 8.64
CA ALA A 175 15.08 2.68 9.62
C ALA A 175 15.05 1.80 10.89
N LEU A 176 13.87 1.47 11.40
CA LEU A 176 13.72 0.62 12.59
C LEU A 176 14.04 -0.85 12.31
N ALA A 177 13.84 -1.33 11.07
CA ALA A 177 14.24 -2.66 10.67
C ALA A 177 15.77 -2.83 10.59
N THR A 178 16.50 -1.77 10.25
CA THR A 178 17.97 -1.79 10.11
C THR A 178 18.70 -1.39 11.40
N SER A 179 18.10 -0.49 12.18
CA SER A 179 18.63 0.06 13.43
C SER A 179 17.53 0.09 14.50
N PRO A 180 17.13 -1.09 15.03
CA PRO A 180 16.08 -1.15 16.05
C PRO A 180 16.53 -0.53 17.38
N PRO A 181 15.59 0.02 18.17
CA PRO A 181 15.87 0.43 19.55
C PRO A 181 16.18 -0.79 20.43
N THR A 182 16.68 -0.54 21.64
CA THR A 182 16.95 -1.60 22.63
C THR A 182 15.69 -2.35 23.05
N SER A 183 14.54 -1.67 23.13
CA SER A 183 13.24 -2.26 23.42
C SER A 183 12.11 -1.45 22.75
N PHE A 184 10.96 -2.11 22.59
CA PHE A 184 9.70 -1.49 22.15
C PHE A 184 8.71 -1.41 23.33
N ASP A 185 9.17 -0.91 24.48
CA ASP A 185 8.33 -0.84 25.68
C ASP A 185 7.22 0.21 25.50
N PRO A 186 5.95 -0.11 25.80
CA PRO A 186 4.83 0.83 25.65
C PRO A 186 5.08 2.19 26.31
N GLY A 187 4.77 3.27 25.60
CA GLY A 187 4.98 4.65 26.04
C GLY A 187 6.39 5.20 25.76
N THR A 188 7.34 4.37 25.32
CA THR A 188 8.68 4.81 24.93
C THR A 188 8.63 5.63 23.65
N MET A 189 9.27 6.80 23.66
CA MET A 189 9.49 7.61 22.47
C MET A 189 10.77 7.17 21.76
N ILE A 190 10.64 6.76 20.49
CA ILE A 190 11.73 6.31 19.63
C ILE A 190 12.07 7.44 18.67
N GLN A 191 13.31 7.92 18.75
CA GLN A 191 13.91 8.79 17.74
C GLN A 191 14.40 7.93 16.58
N VAL A 192 13.95 8.22 15.36
CA VAL A 192 14.21 7.39 14.19
C VAL A 192 15.44 7.92 13.45
N LEU A 193 16.47 7.08 13.32
CA LEU A 193 17.72 7.45 12.65
C LEU A 193 17.45 7.87 11.19
N GLY A 194 18.02 9.00 10.77
CA GLY A 194 17.88 9.55 9.41
C GLY A 194 16.62 10.39 9.19
N MET A 195 15.67 10.40 10.12
CA MET A 195 14.49 11.26 10.05
C MET A 195 14.80 12.67 10.60
N PRO A 196 14.01 13.71 10.23
CA PRO A 196 14.10 15.03 10.84
C PRO A 196 13.93 14.99 12.37
N GLU A 197 14.60 15.89 13.10
CA GLU A 197 14.67 15.88 14.58
C GLU A 197 13.31 15.92 15.30
N HIS A 198 12.30 16.53 14.68
CA HIS A 198 10.94 16.59 15.24
C HIS A 198 10.16 15.26 15.08
N VAL A 199 10.68 14.31 14.31
CA VAL A 199 10.06 13.01 14.07
C VAL A 199 10.51 12.02 15.14
N ALA A 200 9.62 11.82 16.10
CA ALA A 200 9.68 10.70 17.03
C ALA A 200 8.37 9.92 16.95
N VAL A 201 8.42 8.60 17.19
CA VAL A 201 7.25 7.71 17.25
C VAL A 201 7.19 7.00 18.59
N ARG A 202 6.01 6.60 19.03
CA ARG A 202 5.84 5.73 20.20
C ARG A 202 6.08 4.28 19.81
N ALA A 203 6.58 3.47 20.72
CA ALA A 203 6.78 2.04 20.47
C ALA A 203 5.50 1.32 20.00
N GLU A 204 4.35 1.66 20.60
CA GLU A 204 3.03 1.14 20.25
C GLU A 204 2.51 1.59 18.87
N GLU A 205 3.16 2.56 18.23
CA GLU A 205 2.83 3.00 16.87
C GLU A 205 3.63 2.27 15.79
N VAL A 206 4.65 1.51 16.20
CA VAL A 206 5.50 0.75 15.29
C VAL A 206 4.74 -0.51 14.84
N PRO A 207 4.64 -0.76 13.52
CA PRO A 207 3.89 -1.92 13.03
C PRO A 207 4.45 -3.24 13.58
N ASP A 208 3.54 -4.16 13.91
CA ASP A 208 3.84 -5.53 14.34
C ASP A 208 4.87 -6.25 13.47
N GLY A 209 4.86 -5.99 12.16
CA GLY A 209 5.81 -6.59 11.23
C GLY A 209 7.26 -6.19 11.50
N VAL A 210 7.49 -4.95 11.98
CA VAL A 210 8.82 -4.43 12.31
C VAL A 210 9.26 -4.97 13.67
N THR A 211 8.37 -4.98 14.68
CA THR A 211 8.69 -5.47 16.02
C THR A 211 8.93 -6.99 16.01
N LYS A 212 8.13 -7.77 15.27
CA LYS A 212 8.32 -9.23 15.11
C LYS A 212 9.56 -9.61 14.31
N ARG A 213 10.15 -8.70 13.53
CA ARG A 213 11.42 -8.96 12.81
C ARG A 213 12.59 -9.11 13.78
N VAL A 214 12.57 -8.38 14.89
CA VAL A 214 13.63 -8.42 15.92
C VAL A 214 13.31 -9.37 17.07
N ASP A 215 12.10 -9.93 17.10
CA ASP A 215 11.66 -10.88 18.11
C ASP A 215 12.42 -12.22 17.95
N PRO A 216 13.26 -12.61 18.94
CA PRO A 216 13.98 -13.88 18.89
C PRO A 216 13.06 -15.10 18.93
N ASP A 217 11.83 -14.96 19.44
CA ASP A 217 10.87 -16.05 19.60
C ASP A 217 10.02 -16.29 18.34
N ASN A 218 10.24 -15.49 17.27
CA ASN A 218 9.52 -15.61 16.00
C ASN A 218 10.45 -15.80 14.77
N PRO A 219 11.21 -16.90 14.71
CA PRO A 219 12.20 -17.13 13.65
C PRO A 219 11.58 -17.19 12.24
N PHE A 220 10.32 -17.63 12.15
CA PHE A 220 9.61 -17.71 10.88
C PHE A 220 9.31 -16.33 10.31
N MET A 221 8.70 -15.45 11.10
CA MET A 221 8.41 -14.07 10.65
C MET A 221 9.69 -13.31 10.40
N ARG A 222 10.73 -13.53 11.20
CA ARG A 222 12.05 -12.94 10.97
C ARG A 222 12.63 -13.32 9.61
N LEU A 223 12.70 -14.61 9.28
CA LEU A 223 13.23 -15.07 7.98
C LEU A 223 12.45 -14.47 6.81
N PHE A 224 11.12 -14.43 6.93
CA PHE A 224 10.25 -13.86 5.91
C PHE A 224 10.47 -12.35 5.73
N MET A 225 10.53 -11.60 6.83
CA MET A 225 10.78 -10.16 6.79
C MET A 225 12.22 -9.83 6.34
N ASP A 226 13.17 -10.72 6.62
CA ASP A 226 14.53 -10.63 6.09
C ASP A 226 14.54 -10.86 4.57
N GLU A 227 13.79 -11.84 4.04
CA GLU A 227 13.68 -12.05 2.58
C GLU A 227 13.01 -10.85 1.88
N ILE A 228 11.91 -10.32 2.45
CA ILE A 228 11.26 -9.10 1.96
C ILE A 228 12.26 -7.95 1.97
N GLY A 229 12.90 -7.70 3.12
CA GLY A 229 13.86 -6.62 3.30
C GLY A 229 15.03 -6.72 2.32
N ASP A 230 15.64 -7.90 2.20
CA ASP A 230 16.75 -8.15 1.26
C ASP A 230 16.34 -7.95 -0.19
N SER A 231 15.12 -8.34 -0.56
CA SER A 231 14.59 -8.08 -1.89
C SER A 231 14.39 -6.58 -2.12
N ASP A 232 13.92 -5.87 -1.10
CA ASP A 232 13.55 -4.48 -1.18
C ASP A 232 14.77 -3.58 -1.29
N VAL A 233 15.74 -3.72 -0.37
CA VAL A 233 17.05 -3.03 -0.37
C VAL A 233 17.71 -3.07 -1.75
N ARG A 234 17.62 -4.21 -2.43
CA ARG A 234 18.26 -4.47 -3.73
C ARG A 234 17.40 -4.11 -4.95
N SER A 235 16.35 -3.32 -4.76
CA SER A 235 15.57 -2.73 -5.85
C SER A 235 16.32 -1.57 -6.49
N TRP A 236 16.06 -1.29 -7.76
CA TRP A 236 16.69 -0.16 -8.46
C TRP A 236 16.17 1.20 -7.94
N GLY A 237 14.99 1.20 -7.31
CA GLY A 237 14.45 2.30 -6.54
C GLY A 237 12.99 2.05 -6.17
N VAL A 238 12.34 3.06 -5.59
CA VAL A 238 10.98 2.98 -5.03
C VAL A 238 10.06 4.02 -5.62
N LEU A 239 8.87 3.58 -6.04
CA LEU A 239 7.76 4.45 -6.37
C LEU A 239 6.85 4.54 -5.14
N ASN A 240 6.60 5.74 -4.64
CA ASN A 240 5.77 5.97 -3.47
C ASN A 240 4.54 6.80 -3.85
N ASN A 241 3.35 6.35 -3.47
CA ASN A 241 2.09 7.07 -3.74
C ASN A 241 1.91 8.23 -2.75
N SER A 242 2.78 9.23 -2.83
CA SER A 242 2.72 10.43 -1.99
C SER A 242 3.08 11.68 -2.79
N LEU A 243 2.96 12.85 -2.16
CA LEU A 243 3.17 14.17 -2.74
C LEU A 243 4.41 14.82 -2.11
N ASP A 244 5.16 15.58 -2.89
CA ASP A 244 6.31 16.35 -2.40
C ASP A 244 5.94 17.25 -1.20
N THR A 245 4.76 17.87 -1.24
CA THR A 245 4.27 18.75 -0.17
C THR A 245 4.03 18.03 1.16
N LEU A 246 3.88 16.70 1.15
CA LEU A 246 3.66 15.89 2.35
C LEU A 246 4.96 15.23 2.81
N ASP A 247 5.70 14.65 1.87
CA ASP A 247 6.69 13.61 2.20
C ASP A 247 8.12 13.91 1.73
N ALA A 248 8.38 15.05 1.07
CA ALA A 248 9.71 15.37 0.55
C ALA A 248 10.82 15.34 1.62
N ALA A 249 10.48 15.69 2.87
CA ALA A 249 11.40 15.67 4.00
C ALA A 249 11.89 14.26 4.39
N TYR A 250 11.17 13.21 3.98
CA TYR A 250 11.45 11.81 4.36
C TYR A 250 12.06 11.00 3.22
N VAL A 251 12.13 11.56 2.01
CA VAL A 251 12.69 10.91 0.81
C VAL A 251 14.11 10.44 1.04
N SER A 252 14.99 11.29 1.59
CA SER A 252 16.38 10.90 1.84
C SER A 252 16.51 9.77 2.87
N ALA A 253 15.62 9.72 3.86
CA ALA A 253 15.61 8.65 4.85
C ALA A 253 15.15 7.33 4.21
N LEU A 254 14.13 7.38 3.35
CA LEU A 254 13.68 6.22 2.57
C LEU A 254 14.77 5.72 1.61
N GLU A 255 15.43 6.61 0.87
CA GLU A 255 16.52 6.27 -0.05
C GLU A 255 17.70 5.58 0.67
N SER A 256 17.99 5.97 1.91
CA SER A 256 19.11 5.41 2.70
C SER A 256 18.99 3.90 3.00
N PHE A 257 17.79 3.34 2.87
CA PHE A 257 17.55 1.90 3.02
C PHE A 257 18.01 1.09 1.80
N TYR A 258 17.98 1.68 0.60
CA TYR A 258 18.26 0.98 -0.64
C TYR A 258 19.75 0.97 -0.99
N GLU A 259 20.14 0.15 -1.99
CA GLU A 259 21.49 0.16 -2.55
C GLU A 259 21.90 1.57 -3.02
N ALA A 260 23.18 1.90 -2.84
CA ALA A 260 23.71 3.21 -3.21
C ALA A 260 23.38 3.58 -4.67
N GLY A 261 22.72 4.73 -4.84
CA GLY A 261 22.28 5.23 -6.15
C GLY A 261 20.83 4.90 -6.51
N ALA A 262 20.14 4.07 -5.72
CA ALA A 262 18.69 3.96 -5.78
C ALA A 262 18.04 5.29 -5.39
N ARG A 263 16.85 5.55 -5.95
CA ARG A 263 16.08 6.77 -5.69
C ARG A 263 14.65 6.45 -5.30
N ALA A 264 14.05 7.37 -4.57
CA ALA A 264 12.62 7.37 -4.31
C ALA A 264 11.94 8.43 -5.17
N TRP A 265 10.82 8.07 -5.80
CA TRP A 265 9.96 8.99 -6.54
C TRP A 265 8.59 9.05 -5.88
N LEU A 266 8.23 10.26 -5.45
CA LEU A 266 6.88 10.58 -5.02
C LEU A 266 6.02 10.77 -6.27
N VAL A 267 5.16 9.80 -6.56
CA VAL A 267 4.34 9.74 -7.78
C VAL A 267 2.85 9.87 -7.51
N GLY A 268 2.49 10.23 -6.27
CA GLY A 268 1.11 10.44 -5.85
C GLY A 268 0.56 11.80 -6.29
N SER A 269 -0.74 12.04 -6.17
CA SER A 269 -1.77 11.07 -5.75
C SER A 269 -2.23 10.21 -6.94
N LEU A 270 -1.92 8.91 -6.93
CA LEU A 270 -2.15 8.03 -8.09
C LEU A 270 -3.63 7.88 -8.43
N PHE A 271 -4.54 7.98 -7.47
CA PHE A 271 -5.98 7.88 -7.75
C PHE A 271 -6.48 9.04 -8.61
N MET A 272 -5.79 10.18 -8.61
CA MET A 272 -6.10 11.32 -9.47
C MET A 272 -5.65 11.11 -10.92
N ALA A 273 -4.63 10.28 -11.15
CA ALA A 273 -4.13 9.98 -12.49
C ALA A 273 -5.16 9.22 -13.35
N VAL A 274 -6.14 8.57 -12.72
CA VAL A 274 -7.29 7.94 -13.40
C VAL A 274 -8.16 9.00 -14.11
N GLY A 275 -8.01 10.28 -13.74
CA GLY A 275 -8.80 11.40 -14.25
C GLY A 275 -10.27 11.29 -13.87
N ASP A 276 -11.04 12.34 -14.15
CA ASP A 276 -12.43 12.14 -14.53
C ASP A 276 -12.35 11.39 -15.86
N MET A 277 -12.48 10.06 -15.82
CA MET A 277 -12.51 9.26 -17.04
C MET A 277 -13.35 9.98 -18.11
N PRO A 278 -12.89 10.05 -19.37
CA PRO A 278 -13.51 10.87 -20.42
C PRO A 278 -14.99 10.52 -20.73
N ASP A 279 -15.55 9.52 -20.07
CA ASP A 279 -16.99 9.37 -19.85
C ASP A 279 -17.40 9.91 -18.47
N SER A 280 -17.43 11.23 -18.28
CA SER A 280 -18.11 11.90 -17.15
C SER A 280 -19.64 11.67 -17.15
N LYS A 281 -20.14 10.73 -17.97
CA LYS A 281 -21.49 10.17 -17.95
C LYS A 281 -21.61 8.83 -17.21
N LYS A 282 -20.51 8.13 -16.92
CA LYS A 282 -20.54 7.02 -15.96
C LYS A 282 -20.31 7.61 -14.58
N LYS A 283 -21.38 8.20 -14.03
CA LYS A 283 -21.43 8.52 -12.60
C LYS A 283 -20.96 7.28 -11.84
N GLU A 284 -20.05 7.49 -10.88
CA GLU A 284 -19.69 6.46 -9.92
C GLU A 284 -20.99 5.83 -9.40
N GLN A 285 -21.09 4.50 -9.45
CA GLN A 285 -22.34 3.83 -9.11
C GLN A 285 -22.64 4.13 -7.65
N ASP A 286 -23.81 4.67 -7.34
CA ASP A 286 -24.21 4.93 -5.95
C ASP A 286 -25.42 4.05 -5.61
N PRO A 287 -25.23 2.71 -5.49
CA PRO A 287 -26.34 1.78 -5.29
C PRO A 287 -27.09 2.04 -3.98
N GLU A 288 -26.39 2.59 -2.99
CA GLU A 288 -26.94 2.96 -1.69
C GLU A 288 -27.58 4.36 -1.71
N GLY A 289 -27.49 5.14 -2.80
CA GLY A 289 -28.07 6.48 -2.88
C GLY A 289 -27.50 7.49 -1.88
N CYS A 290 -26.25 7.29 -1.46
CA CYS A 290 -25.53 8.14 -0.51
C CYS A 290 -25.45 9.60 -0.97
N LEU A 291 -25.18 9.84 -2.25
CA LEU A 291 -25.00 11.18 -2.82
C LEU A 291 -26.31 11.97 -2.80
N SER A 292 -27.45 11.35 -3.14
CA SER A 292 -28.75 12.03 -3.05
C SER A 292 -29.13 12.41 -1.62
N TRP A 293 -28.74 11.58 -0.63
CA TRP A 293 -28.98 11.90 0.78
C TRP A 293 -28.07 13.01 1.29
N LEU A 294 -26.84 13.10 0.75
CA LEU A 294 -25.92 14.20 1.01
C LEU A 294 -26.41 15.50 0.37
N ASP A 295 -27.01 15.45 -0.83
CA ASP A 295 -27.62 16.61 -1.50
C ASP A 295 -28.67 17.30 -0.61
N GLU A 296 -29.51 16.51 0.08
CA GLU A 296 -30.53 17.02 1.02
C GLU A 296 -29.93 17.78 2.20
N ARG A 297 -28.72 17.40 2.64
CA ARG A 297 -27.98 18.03 3.76
C ARG A 297 -27.07 19.16 3.32
N ALA A 298 -26.91 19.33 2.01
CA ALA A 298 -25.97 20.27 1.43
C ALA A 298 -26.38 21.75 1.62
N VAL A 299 -27.55 22.01 2.24
CA VAL A 299 -27.99 23.31 2.76
C VAL A 299 -27.07 23.79 3.89
N HIS A 300 -26.45 22.87 4.64
CA HIS A 300 -25.44 23.13 5.66
C HIS A 300 -24.11 22.49 5.25
N PRO A 301 -23.28 23.15 4.42
CA PRO A 301 -22.00 22.60 4.00
C PRO A 301 -21.10 22.27 5.19
N GLY A 302 -20.37 21.15 5.09
CA GLY A 302 -19.48 20.69 6.14
C GLY A 302 -20.18 20.19 7.41
N SER A 303 -21.49 19.91 7.39
CA SER A 303 -22.21 19.44 8.58
C SER A 303 -22.15 17.93 8.80
N VAL A 304 -21.84 17.15 7.76
CA VAL A 304 -21.93 15.68 7.80
C VAL A 304 -20.58 15.06 8.12
N VAL A 305 -20.56 14.14 9.08
CA VAL A 305 -19.41 13.25 9.33
C VAL A 305 -19.56 12.01 8.45
N TYR A 306 -18.55 11.73 7.62
CA TYR A 306 -18.47 10.48 6.89
C TYR A 306 -17.64 9.48 7.71
N ASP A 307 -18.12 8.25 7.85
CA ASP A 307 -17.41 7.17 8.54
C ASP A 307 -17.30 5.98 7.60
N SER A 308 -16.08 5.47 7.41
CA SER A 308 -15.83 4.24 6.67
C SER A 308 -14.54 3.58 7.14
N PHE A 309 -14.70 2.34 7.60
CA PHE A 309 -13.61 1.42 7.86
C PHE A 309 -13.53 0.43 6.69
N GLU A 310 -12.38 0.36 6.03
CA GLU A 310 -12.17 -0.54 4.88
C GLU A 310 -12.36 -2.01 5.28
N THR A 311 -12.48 -2.89 4.29
CA THR A 311 -12.82 -4.32 4.45
C THR A 311 -11.84 -5.12 5.31
N GLN A 312 -10.62 -4.62 5.54
CA GLN A 312 -9.58 -5.31 6.30
C GLN A 312 -9.63 -5.05 7.81
N ALA A 313 -10.49 -4.14 8.28
CA ALA A 313 -10.62 -3.82 9.69
C ALA A 313 -11.62 -4.76 10.38
N HIS A 314 -11.13 -5.70 11.20
CA HIS A 314 -11.98 -6.41 12.14
C HIS A 314 -12.25 -5.51 13.36
N ILE A 315 -13.44 -4.89 13.38
CA ILE A 315 -13.92 -4.10 14.52
C ILE A 315 -14.91 -4.95 15.30
N THR A 316 -14.77 -5.00 16.62
CA THR A 316 -15.69 -5.75 17.48
C THR A 316 -17.06 -5.07 17.52
N ASP A 317 -18.14 -5.85 17.66
CA ASP A 317 -19.49 -5.29 17.80
C ASP A 317 -19.59 -4.29 18.96
N ALA A 318 -18.89 -4.56 20.08
CA ALA A 318 -18.80 -3.62 21.21
C ALA A 318 -18.14 -2.28 20.83
N GLN A 319 -17.13 -2.29 19.95
CA GLN A 319 -16.51 -1.05 19.49
C GLN A 319 -17.41 -0.29 18.51
N LEU A 320 -18.16 -1.01 17.66
CA LEU A 320 -19.18 -0.41 16.78
C LEU A 320 -20.32 0.22 17.60
N ASP A 321 -20.70 -0.38 18.72
CA ASP A 321 -21.70 0.17 19.65
C ASP A 321 -21.22 1.51 20.24
N GLU A 322 -20.01 1.57 20.78
CA GLU A 322 -19.46 2.81 21.33
C GLU A 322 -19.31 3.91 20.26
N LEU A 323 -18.90 3.53 19.05
CA LEU A 323 -18.77 4.45 17.93
C LEU A 323 -20.14 5.08 17.56
N VAL A 324 -21.18 4.27 17.40
CA VAL A 324 -22.50 4.81 17.04
C VAL A 324 -23.10 5.65 18.17
N HIS A 325 -22.88 5.27 19.43
CA HIS A 325 -23.32 6.06 20.57
C HIS A 325 -22.66 7.44 20.57
N GLY A 326 -21.33 7.50 20.36
CA GLY A 326 -20.61 8.76 20.27
C GLY A 326 -21.02 9.62 19.08
N LEU A 327 -21.22 9.01 17.89
CA LEU A 327 -21.72 9.71 16.71
C LEU A 327 -23.09 10.35 16.97
N VAL A 328 -24.01 9.62 17.60
CA VAL A 328 -25.34 10.16 17.97
C VAL A 328 -25.23 11.28 19.00
N GLN A 329 -24.37 11.13 20.01
CA GLN A 329 -24.16 12.13 21.06
C GLN A 329 -23.56 13.44 20.51
N SER A 330 -22.66 13.35 19.53
CA SER A 330 -22.03 14.52 18.88
C SER A 330 -23.04 15.49 18.24
N SER A 331 -24.27 15.03 17.98
CA SER A 331 -25.34 15.79 17.32
C SER A 331 -25.01 16.25 15.88
N HIS A 332 -23.90 15.78 15.30
CA HIS A 332 -23.55 15.97 13.90
C HIS A 332 -24.22 14.87 13.04
N PRO A 333 -24.91 15.23 11.94
CA PRO A 333 -25.39 14.23 11.00
C PRO A 333 -24.25 13.35 10.49
N PHE A 334 -24.44 12.04 10.39
CA PHE A 334 -23.42 11.13 9.89
C PHE A 334 -23.91 10.22 8.77
N LEU A 335 -22.99 9.89 7.86
CA LEU A 335 -23.11 8.82 6.88
C LEU A 335 -22.06 7.77 7.19
N TRP A 336 -22.48 6.56 7.56
CA TRP A 336 -21.58 5.50 7.96
C TRP A 336 -21.70 4.27 7.06
N ALA A 337 -20.60 3.88 6.43
CA ALA A 337 -20.47 2.62 5.69
C ALA A 337 -19.96 1.50 6.62
N VAL A 338 -20.90 0.72 7.17
CA VAL A 338 -20.60 -0.36 8.12
C VAL A 338 -20.30 -1.67 7.40
N ARG A 339 -19.17 -2.30 7.73
CA ARG A 339 -18.78 -3.63 7.25
C ARG A 339 -18.84 -4.66 8.37
N SER A 340 -20.06 -5.07 8.74
CA SER A 340 -20.30 -6.18 9.66
C SER A 340 -21.62 -6.88 9.33
N ASP A 341 -21.58 -8.21 9.26
CA ASP A 341 -22.76 -9.06 9.06
C ASP A 341 -23.43 -9.46 10.39
N THR A 342 -22.73 -9.31 11.52
CA THR A 342 -23.20 -9.70 12.85
C THR A 342 -23.77 -8.52 13.65
N TRP A 343 -23.30 -7.31 13.38
CA TRP A 343 -23.62 -6.13 14.17
C TRP A 343 -25.02 -5.58 13.88
N SER A 344 -25.79 -5.34 14.93
CA SER A 344 -27.10 -4.69 14.91
C SER A 344 -27.05 -3.34 15.64
N LEU A 345 -27.67 -2.32 15.05
CA LEU A 345 -27.72 -0.97 15.62
C LEU A 345 -28.34 -0.95 17.03
N PRO A 346 -27.60 -0.54 18.09
CA PRO A 346 -28.08 -0.56 19.48
C PRO A 346 -28.88 0.70 19.89
N VAL A 347 -28.93 1.74 19.06
CA VAL A 347 -29.45 3.07 19.41
C VAL A 347 -30.37 3.63 18.34
N ASP A 348 -31.35 4.45 18.73
CA ASP A 348 -32.09 5.28 17.78
C ASP A 348 -31.20 6.44 17.30
N MET A 349 -30.74 6.36 16.06
CA MET A 349 -29.94 7.41 15.44
C MET A 349 -30.78 8.60 14.93
N GLY A 350 -32.11 8.50 14.90
CA GLY A 350 -32.97 9.54 14.35
C GLY A 350 -32.89 9.68 12.81
N PRO A 351 -33.73 10.53 12.21
CA PRO A 351 -33.95 10.57 10.75
C PRO A 351 -32.83 11.28 9.96
N ASN A 352 -31.97 12.04 10.65
CA ASN A 352 -30.94 12.84 9.99
C ASN A 352 -29.66 12.05 9.68
N ASN A 353 -29.54 10.84 10.21
CA ASN A 353 -28.37 9.97 10.12
C ASN A 353 -28.60 8.83 9.14
N ARG A 354 -27.50 8.25 8.64
CA ARG A 354 -27.57 7.15 7.68
C ARG A 354 -26.47 6.13 7.89
N ILE A 355 -26.87 4.87 7.90
CA ILE A 355 -25.99 3.71 7.88
C ILE A 355 -26.26 2.94 6.58
N VAL A 356 -25.19 2.54 5.89
CA VAL A 356 -25.22 1.70 4.69
C VAL A 356 -24.26 0.53 4.89
N ARG A 357 -24.56 -0.63 4.30
CA ARG A 357 -23.73 -1.86 4.44
C ARG A 357 -23.05 -2.29 3.14
N GLY A 358 -23.52 -1.75 2.01
CA GLY A 358 -22.96 -2.00 0.70
C GLY A 358 -21.71 -1.19 0.40
N TRP A 359 -21.26 -1.31 -0.84
CA TRP A 359 -20.22 -0.45 -1.39
C TRP A 359 -20.74 0.98 -1.55
N VAL A 360 -19.87 1.95 -1.27
CA VAL A 360 -20.18 3.38 -1.38
C VAL A 360 -19.14 4.08 -2.26
N PRO A 361 -19.53 5.14 -2.99
CA PRO A 361 -18.62 5.92 -3.81
C PRO A 361 -17.78 6.88 -2.94
N GLN A 362 -16.83 6.33 -2.17
CA GLN A 362 -16.06 7.04 -1.14
C GLN A 362 -15.46 8.35 -1.66
N ARG A 363 -14.87 8.35 -2.86
CA ARG A 363 -14.28 9.55 -3.48
C ARG A 363 -15.33 10.63 -3.71
N SER A 364 -16.49 10.26 -4.26
CA SER A 364 -17.60 11.20 -4.48
C SER A 364 -18.21 11.69 -3.17
N ILE A 365 -18.27 10.84 -2.14
CA ILE A 365 -18.73 11.21 -0.80
C ILE A 365 -17.77 12.23 -0.16
N LEU A 366 -16.46 11.95 -0.15
CA LEU A 366 -15.45 12.85 0.40
C LEU A 366 -15.40 14.19 -0.34
N ALA A 367 -15.58 14.19 -1.67
CA ALA A 367 -15.66 15.42 -2.45
C ALA A 367 -16.97 16.23 -2.22
N HIS A 368 -17.98 15.63 -1.59
CA HIS A 368 -19.28 16.26 -1.44
C HIS A 368 -19.26 17.44 -0.44
N LYS A 369 -19.92 18.54 -0.79
CA LYS A 369 -19.92 19.78 0.03
C LYS A 369 -20.56 19.63 1.41
N ALA A 370 -21.49 18.69 1.58
CA ALA A 370 -22.13 18.42 2.86
C ALA A 370 -21.17 17.74 3.86
N VAL A 371 -20.16 17.01 3.39
CA VAL A 371 -19.20 16.31 4.27
C VAL A 371 -18.21 17.32 4.87
N GLY A 372 -18.08 17.30 6.18
CA GLY A 372 -17.20 18.15 6.98
C GLY A 372 -15.98 17.45 7.55
N GLY A 373 -16.06 16.14 7.77
CA GLY A 373 -14.96 15.33 8.31
C GLY A 373 -15.11 13.85 7.99
N PHE A 374 -14.03 13.10 8.19
CA PHE A 374 -13.93 11.68 7.84
C PHE A 374 -13.36 10.83 9.00
N VAL A 375 -14.15 9.91 9.55
CA VAL A 375 -13.65 8.90 10.48
C VAL A 375 -13.02 7.77 9.67
N SER A 376 -11.72 7.53 9.87
CA SER A 376 -10.95 6.60 9.06
C SER A 376 -9.89 5.87 9.86
N HIS A 377 -9.63 4.61 9.50
CA HIS A 377 -8.52 3.84 10.03
C HIS A 377 -7.14 4.27 9.53
N CYS A 378 -7.04 5.34 8.74
CA CYS A 378 -5.76 5.89 8.28
C CYS A 378 -4.96 4.95 7.38
N GLY A 379 -5.63 4.07 6.63
CA GLY A 379 -5.04 3.43 5.47
C GLY A 379 -4.59 4.51 4.47
N TRP A 380 -3.42 4.34 3.88
CA TRP A 380 -2.79 5.45 3.14
C TRP A 380 -3.61 5.93 1.92
N ASN A 381 -4.38 5.04 1.28
CA ASN A 381 -5.31 5.42 0.22
C ASN A 381 -6.40 6.37 0.74
N SER A 382 -7.07 5.99 1.83
CA SER A 382 -8.10 6.81 2.49
C SER A 382 -7.55 8.16 2.97
N VAL A 383 -6.32 8.19 3.52
CA VAL A 383 -5.64 9.43 3.89
C VAL A 383 -5.45 10.35 2.68
N MET A 384 -4.93 9.81 1.58
CA MET A 384 -4.71 10.58 0.36
C MET A 384 -6.03 11.11 -0.23
N GLU A 385 -7.09 10.31 -0.23
CA GLU A 385 -8.42 10.74 -0.69
C GLU A 385 -8.98 11.88 0.17
N SER A 386 -8.84 11.80 1.49
CA SER A 386 -9.29 12.84 2.42
C SER A 386 -8.53 14.15 2.27
N LEU A 387 -7.19 14.08 2.20
CA LEU A 387 -6.33 15.25 2.04
C LEU A 387 -6.61 15.98 0.73
N VAL A 388 -6.76 15.25 -0.38
CA VAL A 388 -7.11 15.84 -1.68
C VAL A 388 -8.52 16.45 -1.68
N ALA A 389 -9.48 15.82 -0.99
CA ALA A 389 -10.82 16.36 -0.82
C ALA A 389 -10.89 17.54 0.18
N GLY A 390 -9.79 17.84 0.89
CA GLY A 390 -9.72 18.88 1.92
C GLY A 390 -10.59 18.58 3.13
N LYS A 391 -10.73 17.30 3.51
CA LYS A 391 -11.54 16.87 4.66
C LYS A 391 -10.63 16.46 5.81
N PRO A 392 -10.77 17.06 7.00
CA PRO A 392 -10.06 16.60 8.20
C PRO A 392 -10.57 15.20 8.58
N MET A 393 -9.67 14.40 9.16
CA MET A 393 -9.97 13.07 9.62
C MET A 393 -10.01 12.97 11.15
N LEU A 394 -10.93 12.15 11.64
CA LEU A 394 -10.79 11.49 12.93
C LEU A 394 -10.00 10.20 12.71
N ALA A 395 -8.71 10.28 12.97
CA ALA A 395 -7.74 9.22 12.74
C ALA A 395 -7.87 8.10 13.78
N TRP A 396 -8.30 6.92 13.33
CA TRP A 396 -8.60 5.73 14.13
C TRP A 396 -7.79 4.51 13.69
N PRO A 397 -6.45 4.52 13.84
CA PRO A 397 -5.61 3.44 13.35
C PRO A 397 -5.90 2.10 14.04
N MET A 398 -5.75 0.99 13.31
CA MET A 398 -6.06 -0.36 13.81
C MET A 398 -4.91 -1.35 13.57
N ILE A 399 -4.38 -1.42 12.36
CA ILE A 399 -3.39 -2.42 11.93
C ILE A 399 -2.30 -1.81 11.05
N ALA A 400 -1.31 -2.63 10.68
CA ALA A 400 -0.26 -2.28 9.73
C ALA A 400 0.43 -0.93 10.10
N GLU A 401 0.66 -0.07 9.11
CA GLU A 401 1.30 1.24 9.27
C GLU A 401 0.34 2.37 9.64
N GLN A 402 -0.93 2.08 9.86
CA GLN A 402 -1.98 3.06 10.11
C GLN A 402 -1.67 3.97 11.30
N HIS A 403 -1.04 3.44 12.35
CA HIS A 403 -0.62 4.22 13.51
C HIS A 403 0.43 5.28 13.16
N LEU A 404 1.35 4.95 12.25
CA LEU A 404 2.33 5.90 11.72
C LEU A 404 1.65 6.95 10.84
N ASN A 405 0.71 6.54 9.98
CA ASN A 405 -0.06 7.47 9.15
C ASN A 405 -0.86 8.44 10.03
N ALA A 406 -1.59 7.95 11.03
CA ALA A 406 -2.35 8.75 11.98
C ALA A 406 -1.47 9.76 12.72
N ARG A 407 -0.27 9.34 13.16
CA ARG A 407 0.70 10.24 13.78
C ARG A 407 1.20 11.32 12.81
N HIS A 408 1.49 10.93 11.58
CA HIS A 408 1.96 11.86 10.57
C HIS A 408 0.93 12.97 10.34
N VAL A 409 -0.31 12.60 10.06
CA VAL A 409 -1.34 13.57 9.68
C VAL A 409 -1.88 14.38 10.87
N ALA A 410 -2.00 13.77 12.06
CA ALA A 410 -2.54 14.45 13.24
C ALA A 410 -1.48 15.20 14.06
N ASN A 411 -0.31 14.60 14.31
CA ASN A 411 0.67 15.15 15.25
C ASN A 411 1.79 15.94 14.57
N ILE A 412 2.15 15.59 13.33
CA ILE A 412 3.27 16.24 12.61
C ILE A 412 2.74 17.32 11.66
N LEU A 413 1.78 16.97 10.80
CA LEU A 413 1.16 17.92 9.88
C LEU A 413 0.11 18.82 10.56
N GLY A 414 -0.53 18.31 11.61
CA GLY A 414 -1.59 19.03 12.33
C GLY A 414 -2.88 19.19 11.53
N ALA A 415 -3.12 18.33 10.54
CA ALA A 415 -4.29 18.38 9.67
C ALA A 415 -5.52 17.68 10.28
N ASP A 416 -5.28 16.72 11.19
CA ASP A 416 -6.29 15.77 11.66
C ASP A 416 -6.31 15.63 13.18
N VAL A 417 -7.37 14.99 13.70
CA VAL A 417 -7.54 14.67 15.11
C VAL A 417 -7.37 13.17 15.29
N ARG A 418 -6.57 12.75 16.27
CA ARG A 418 -6.34 11.32 16.53
C ARG A 418 -7.14 10.85 17.73
N ILE A 419 -7.79 9.70 17.58
CA ILE A 419 -8.41 9.00 18.68
C ILE A 419 -7.41 8.06 19.35
N ALA A 420 -7.53 7.90 20.67
CA ALA A 420 -6.63 7.06 21.45
C ALA A 420 -7.40 6.14 22.39
N LEU A 421 -7.04 4.86 22.37
CA LEU A 421 -7.49 3.91 23.37
C LEU A 421 -6.84 4.26 24.72
N LYS A 422 -7.66 4.42 25.75
CA LYS A 422 -7.17 4.66 27.11
C LYS A 422 -6.42 3.43 27.61
N ALA A 423 -5.33 3.62 28.34
CA ALA A 423 -4.53 2.52 28.86
C ALA A 423 -5.40 1.54 29.68
N GLY A 424 -5.40 0.27 29.27
CA GLY A 424 -6.19 -0.80 29.91
C GLY A 424 -7.66 -0.89 29.48
N ALA A 425 -8.12 -0.06 28.54
CA ALA A 425 -9.43 -0.23 27.92
C ALA A 425 -9.36 -1.18 26.71
N ASP A 426 -10.41 -1.96 26.48
CA ASP A 426 -10.55 -2.82 25.30
C ASP A 426 -11.25 -2.11 24.13
N VAL A 427 -12.00 -1.05 24.43
CA VAL A 427 -12.74 -0.23 23.46
C VAL A 427 -12.55 1.25 23.75
N ILE A 428 -12.61 2.06 22.70
CA ILE A 428 -12.72 3.51 22.81
C ILE A 428 -14.18 3.85 23.09
N GLY A 429 -14.44 4.49 24.22
CA GLY A 429 -15.79 4.83 24.67
C GLY A 429 -16.42 5.97 23.89
N SER A 430 -17.74 5.93 23.80
CA SER A 430 -18.63 6.89 23.12
C SER A 430 -18.39 8.35 23.51
N ALA A 431 -18.08 8.66 24.78
CA ALA A 431 -17.76 10.03 25.20
C ALA A 431 -16.46 10.58 24.57
N GLU A 432 -15.47 9.72 24.30
CA GLU A 432 -14.27 10.13 23.55
C GLU A 432 -14.61 10.39 22.09
N VAL A 433 -15.46 9.54 21.50
CA VAL A 433 -15.94 9.71 20.13
C VAL A 433 -16.73 11.01 20.00
N GLU A 434 -17.67 11.29 20.91
CA GLU A 434 -18.46 12.53 20.97
C GLU A 434 -17.57 13.78 21.04
N GLU A 435 -16.53 13.79 21.88
CA GLU A 435 -15.65 14.94 22.04
C GLU A 435 -14.81 15.22 20.77
N LYS A 436 -14.41 14.17 20.07
CA LYS A 436 -13.48 14.26 18.93
C LYS A 436 -14.18 14.52 17.59
N VAL A 437 -15.44 14.12 17.46
CA VAL A 437 -16.33 14.42 16.33
C VAL A 437 -16.80 15.86 16.44
#